data_AF-A0A960XH97-F1
#
_entry.id   AF-A0A960XH97-F1
#
_cell.length_a   1.000
_cell.length_b   1.000
_cell.length_c   1.000
_cell.angle_alpha   90.00
_cell.angle_beta   90.00
_cell.angle_gamma   90.00
#
_symmetry.space_group_name_H-M   'P 1'
#
loop_
_entity.id
_entity.type
_entity.pdbx_description
1 polymer ?
#
loop_
_entity_poly.entity_id
_entity_poly.type
_entity_poly.pdbx_seq_one_letter_code
_entity_poly.pdbx_strand_id
1 'polypeptide(L)'
;MFNWIQIYLTKHYKWLLIALLALMIVSFVFTIGNFSPLSRSGPQQYREQPFLDLDLSLARDEQVVFGRGQLSLLMNYPSFFGMPSSEMVGNYSLSRQMFLYLANKMGMPGPNQEQFKEFVHGLAAFQNFSTQEFDQNQFNTFVNSLEARGWSEALMTSVLEEDYKVQRVQELLGGPSHILRI
;
A
#
# COMPACT_ATOMS: atom_id res chain seq x y z
N MET A 1 -47.52 31.22 34.75
CA MET A 1 -48.08 30.37 33.68
C MET A 1 -47.01 29.55 32.93
N PHE A 2 -45.71 29.79 33.15
CA PHE A 2 -44.60 29.07 32.49
C PHE A 2 -44.07 27.84 33.27
N ASN A 3 -44.46 27.66 34.53
CA ASN A 3 -43.95 26.58 35.38
C ASN A 3 -44.65 25.22 35.11
N TRP A 4 -45.86 25.24 34.53
CA TRP A 4 -46.65 24.03 34.32
C TRP A 4 -46.25 23.29 33.03
N ILE A 5 -45.94 24.03 31.96
CA ILE A 5 -45.39 23.48 30.71
C ILE A 5 -44.03 22.82 30.96
N GLN A 6 -43.20 23.40 31.84
CA GLN A 6 -41.85 22.91 32.13
C GLN A 6 -41.85 21.59 32.92
N ILE A 7 -42.81 21.41 33.83
CA ILE A 7 -42.99 20.15 34.57
C ILE A 7 -43.58 19.06 33.67
N TYR A 8 -44.53 19.40 32.78
CA TYR A 8 -45.10 18.42 31.84
C TYR A 8 -44.10 17.96 30.77
N LEU A 9 -43.32 18.89 30.20
CA LEU A 9 -42.33 18.56 29.17
C LEU A 9 -41.21 17.68 29.73
N THR A 10 -40.73 17.95 30.94
CA THR A 10 -39.67 17.15 31.56
C THR A 10 -40.14 15.83 32.16
N LYS A 11 -41.43 15.69 32.51
CA LYS A 11 -41.95 14.44 33.10
C LYS A 11 -42.37 13.40 32.07
N HIS A 12 -42.95 13.82 30.93
CA HIS A 12 -43.38 12.89 29.88
C HIS A 12 -42.33 12.59 28.80
N TYR A 13 -41.45 13.54 28.45
CA TYR A 13 -40.46 13.31 27.39
C TYR A 13 -39.20 12.57 27.85
N LYS A 14 -38.99 12.32 29.15
CA LYS A 14 -37.85 11.51 29.64
C LYS A 14 -37.80 10.13 28.99
N TRP A 15 -38.96 9.47 28.88
CA TRP A 15 -39.06 8.16 28.24
C TRP A 15 -38.80 8.24 26.73
N LEU A 16 -39.31 9.27 26.07
CA LEU A 16 -39.11 9.50 24.65
C LEU A 16 -37.62 9.80 24.36
N LEU A 17 -36.97 10.56 25.23
CA LEU A 17 -35.54 10.91 25.13
C LEU A 17 -34.65 9.70 25.44
N ILE A 18 -35.00 8.87 26.43
CA ILE A 18 -34.29 7.60 26.70
C ILE A 18 -34.46 6.63 25.52
N ALA A 19 -35.65 6.51 24.94
CA ALA A 19 -35.91 5.66 23.78
C ALA A 19 -35.12 6.14 22.55
N LEU A 20 -35.10 7.45 22.30
CA LEU A 20 -34.33 8.06 21.22
C LEU A 20 -32.82 7.86 21.42
N LEU A 21 -32.33 8.02 22.66
CA LEU A 21 -30.93 7.81 23.01
C LEU A 21 -30.52 6.35 22.83
N ALA A 22 -31.36 5.40 23.28
CA ALA A 22 -31.11 3.98 23.10
C ALA A 22 -31.05 3.59 21.62
N LEU A 23 -31.95 4.14 20.79
CA LEU A 23 -31.96 3.89 19.34
C LEU A 23 -30.67 4.38 18.68
N MET A 24 -30.19 5.57 19.06
CA MET A 24 -28.89 6.10 18.61
C MET A 24 -27.72 5.18 19.02
N ILE A 25 -27.65 4.78 20.30
CA ILE A 25 -26.58 3.91 20.81
C ILE A 25 -26.57 2.56 20.10
N VAL A 26 -27.74 1.94 19.91
CA VAL A 26 -27.87 0.67 19.20
C VAL A 26 -27.36 0.81 17.76
N SER A 27 -27.75 1.88 17.05
CA SER A 27 -27.24 2.16 15.71
C SER A 27 -25.71 2.31 15.69
N PHE A 28 -25.12 3.02 16.66
CA PHE A 28 -23.67 3.19 16.78
C PHE A 28 -22.93 1.87 17.03
N VAL A 29 -23.46 0.98 17.86
CA VAL A 29 -22.87 -0.36 18.10
C VAL A 29 -22.88 -1.20 16.83
N PHE A 30 -23.95 -1.14 16.03
CA PHE A 30 -24.03 -1.85 14.75
C PHE A 30 -23.22 -1.19 13.63
N THR A 31 -22.90 0.11 13.73
CA THR A 31 -22.21 0.86 12.66
C THR A 31 -20.70 0.98 12.88
N ILE A 32 -20.24 1.11 14.13
CA ILE A 32 -18.81 1.35 14.45
C ILE A 32 -18.09 0.05 14.86
N GLY A 33 -18.80 -0.97 15.33
CA GLY A 33 -18.23 -2.27 15.62
C GLY A 33 -18.67 -3.30 14.61
N ASN A 34 -17.74 -4.05 14.01
CA ASN A 34 -18.01 -5.30 13.31
C ASN A 34 -18.56 -6.42 14.26
N PHE A 35 -19.27 -6.04 15.31
CA PHE A 35 -19.83 -6.90 16.35
C PHE A 35 -21.33 -7.03 16.14
N SER A 36 -21.73 -7.68 15.05
CA SER A 36 -23.08 -8.23 14.98
C SER A 36 -23.11 -9.51 15.84
N PRO A 37 -23.88 -9.57 16.95
CA PRO A 37 -23.96 -10.76 17.80
C PRO A 37 -24.64 -11.96 17.11
N LEU A 38 -25.23 -11.74 15.94
CA LEU A 38 -25.78 -12.76 15.04
C LEU A 38 -24.79 -13.20 13.96
N SER A 39 -23.63 -12.55 13.84
CA SER A 39 -22.55 -13.09 13.02
C SER A 39 -21.95 -14.29 13.76
N ARG A 40 -22.20 -15.48 13.22
CA ARG A 40 -21.46 -16.68 13.63
C ARG A 40 -19.99 -16.40 13.34
N SER A 41 -19.22 -16.03 14.37
CA SER A 41 -17.77 -16.14 14.37
C SER A 41 -17.42 -17.64 14.36
N GLY A 42 -17.68 -18.30 13.23
CA GLY A 42 -16.92 -19.48 12.88
C GLY A 42 -15.46 -19.06 12.67
N PRO A 43 -14.48 -19.98 12.77
CA PRO A 43 -13.11 -19.68 12.35
C PRO A 43 -13.21 -18.99 10.99
N GLN A 44 -12.58 -17.82 10.84
CA GLN A 44 -12.53 -17.10 9.57
C GLN A 44 -12.30 -18.16 8.50
N GLN A 45 -13.33 -18.42 7.69
CA GLN A 45 -13.21 -19.42 6.63
C GLN A 45 -12.09 -18.89 5.76
N TYR A 46 -10.92 -19.54 5.85
CA TYR A 46 -9.80 -19.30 4.96
C TYR A 46 -10.38 -19.29 3.56
N ARG A 47 -10.43 -18.08 3.00
CA ARG A 47 -10.92 -17.82 1.66
C ARG A 47 -9.69 -17.37 0.92
N GLU A 48 -9.11 -18.31 0.19
CA GLU A 48 -7.99 -18.07 -0.71
C GLU A 48 -8.27 -16.78 -1.50
N GLN A 49 -7.30 -15.88 -1.49
CA GLN A 49 -7.31 -14.69 -2.35
C GLN A 49 -6.19 -14.87 -3.36
N PRO A 50 -6.40 -15.74 -4.37
CA PRO A 50 -5.38 -16.02 -5.36
C PRO A 50 -5.12 -14.74 -6.16
N PHE A 51 -3.86 -14.29 -6.13
CA PHE A 51 -3.35 -13.22 -6.96
C PHE A 51 -2.16 -13.77 -7.74
N LEU A 52 -2.43 -14.18 -8.98
CA LEU A 52 -1.45 -14.80 -9.89
C LEU A 52 -0.93 -16.13 -9.33
N ASP A 53 0.30 -16.16 -8.83
CA ASP A 53 0.97 -17.30 -8.23
C ASP A 53 1.03 -17.25 -6.69
N LEU A 54 0.43 -16.22 -6.07
CA LEU A 54 0.46 -15.97 -4.63
C LEU A 54 -0.94 -15.99 -4.03
N ASP A 55 -1.03 -16.28 -2.73
CA ASP A 55 -2.28 -16.19 -1.97
C ASP A 55 -2.23 -15.05 -0.96
N LEU A 56 -2.89 -13.94 -1.29
CA LEU A 56 -2.91 -12.75 -0.43
C LEU A 56 -3.68 -12.94 0.88
N SER A 57 -4.36 -14.08 1.07
CA SER A 57 -4.92 -14.43 2.37
C SER A 57 -3.86 -14.93 3.37
N LEU A 58 -2.65 -15.26 2.88
CA LEU A 58 -1.50 -15.63 3.70
C LEU A 58 -0.66 -14.39 4.01
N ALA A 59 -0.44 -14.12 5.30
CA ALA A 59 0.35 -12.97 5.76
C ALA A 59 1.78 -12.95 5.18
N ARG A 60 2.35 -14.12 4.86
CA ARG A 60 3.67 -14.22 4.22
C ARG A 60 3.65 -13.62 2.81
N ASP A 61 2.69 -14.02 2.00
CA ASP A 61 2.61 -13.61 0.58
C ASP A 61 2.18 -12.15 0.48
N GLU A 62 1.29 -11.72 1.37
CA GLU A 62 0.96 -10.31 1.58
C GLU A 62 2.22 -9.48 1.87
N GLN A 63 3.04 -9.91 2.84
CA GLN A 63 4.29 -9.22 3.18
C GLN A 63 5.29 -9.20 2.02
N VAL A 64 5.35 -10.27 1.21
CA VAL A 64 6.21 -10.32 0.02
C VAL A 64 5.76 -9.29 -1.00
N VAL A 65 4.46 -9.23 -1.34
CA VAL A 65 3.94 -8.31 -2.35
C VAL A 65 4.03 -6.86 -1.88
N PHE A 66 3.44 -6.55 -0.73
CA PHE A 66 3.32 -5.17 -0.28
C PHE A 66 4.62 -4.64 0.33
N GLY A 67 5.40 -5.48 1.02
CA GLY A 67 6.69 -5.07 1.57
C GLY A 67 7.71 -4.73 0.47
N ARG A 68 7.79 -5.56 -0.58
CA ARG A 68 8.67 -5.28 -1.72
C ARG A 68 8.15 -4.15 -2.59
N GLY A 69 6.83 -4.08 -2.78
CA GLY A 69 6.19 -2.96 -3.48
C GLY A 69 6.39 -1.62 -2.77
N GLN A 70 6.34 -1.60 -1.43
CA GLN A 70 6.66 -0.40 -0.65
C GLN A 70 8.12 0.02 -0.84
N LEU A 71 9.08 -0.91 -0.74
CA LEU A 71 10.49 -0.60 -0.94
C LEU A 71 10.76 -0.06 -2.36
N SER A 72 10.19 -0.72 -3.36
CA SER A 72 10.25 -0.32 -4.77
C SER A 72 9.65 1.08 -4.98
N LEU A 73 8.48 1.35 -4.40
CA LEU A 73 7.84 2.66 -4.50
C LEU A 73 8.69 3.75 -3.87
N LEU A 74 9.31 3.51 -2.71
CA LEU A 74 10.19 4.48 -2.07
C LEU A 74 11.45 4.81 -2.90
N MET A 75 11.89 3.90 -3.77
CA MET A 75 13.01 4.17 -4.69
C MET A 75 12.55 4.92 -5.95
N ASN A 76 11.28 4.79 -6.33
CA ASN A 76 10.69 5.50 -7.46
C ASN A 76 10.00 6.82 -7.07
N TYR A 77 9.81 7.05 -5.77
CA TYR A 77 9.10 8.21 -5.24
C TYR A 77 10.07 9.14 -4.50
N PRO A 78 10.31 10.36 -5.01
CA PRO A 78 11.22 11.30 -4.36
C PRO A 78 10.79 11.62 -2.93
N SER A 79 11.76 11.59 -2.01
CA SER A 79 11.55 11.81 -0.57
C SER A 79 10.91 13.16 -0.23
N PHE A 80 11.06 14.17 -1.10
CA PHE A 80 10.43 15.48 -0.97
C PHE A 80 8.89 15.42 -0.95
N PHE A 81 8.29 14.48 -1.66
CA PHE A 81 6.83 14.34 -1.70
C PHE A 81 6.25 13.68 -0.43
N GLY A 82 7.10 13.31 0.54
CA GLY A 82 6.70 12.66 1.78
C GLY A 82 6.48 11.15 1.61
N MET A 83 5.78 10.56 2.57
CA MET A 83 5.46 9.13 2.51
C MET A 83 4.27 8.88 1.59
N PRO A 84 4.33 7.88 0.69
CA PRO A 84 3.20 7.50 -0.14
C PRO A 84 2.03 7.01 0.73
N SER A 85 0.80 7.28 0.28
CA SER A 85 -0.40 6.82 0.98
C SER A 85 -0.51 5.30 0.94
N SER A 86 -1.21 4.70 1.91
CA SER A 86 -1.44 3.25 1.94
C SER A 86 -2.15 2.73 0.68
N GLU A 87 -3.09 3.52 0.15
CA GLU A 87 -3.78 3.21 -1.11
C GLU A 87 -2.81 3.22 -2.31
N MET A 88 -1.91 4.21 -2.38
CA MET A 88 -0.89 4.27 -3.43
C MET A 88 0.06 3.07 -3.35
N VAL A 89 0.54 2.75 -2.15
CA VAL A 89 1.38 1.56 -1.91
C VAL A 89 0.66 0.29 -2.36
N GLY A 90 -0.63 0.14 -1.99
CA GLY A 90 -1.43 -1.03 -2.36
C GLY A 90 -1.56 -1.20 -3.87
N ASN A 91 -2.01 -0.15 -4.57
CA ASN A 91 -2.21 -0.16 -6.02
C ASN A 91 -0.90 -0.37 -6.79
N TYR A 92 0.18 0.28 -6.34
CA TYR A 92 1.51 0.11 -6.92
C TYR A 92 2.04 -1.32 -6.73
N SER A 93 1.93 -1.88 -5.51
CA SER A 93 2.45 -3.22 -5.19
C SER A 93 1.78 -4.31 -6.03
N LEU A 94 0.45 -4.23 -6.19
CA LEU A 94 -0.30 -5.17 -7.02
C LEU A 94 0.08 -5.04 -8.51
N SER A 95 0.16 -3.81 -9.02
CA SER A 95 0.58 -3.54 -10.41
C SER A 95 1.99 -4.05 -10.68
N ARG A 96 2.93 -3.77 -9.77
CA ARG A 96 4.32 -4.25 -9.83
C ARG A 96 4.36 -5.78 -9.87
N GLN A 97 3.64 -6.45 -8.97
CA GLN A 97 3.62 -7.90 -8.91
C GLN A 97 3.06 -8.52 -10.20
N MET A 98 2.06 -7.90 -10.82
CA MET A 98 1.55 -8.33 -12.13
C MET A 98 2.61 -8.25 -13.23
N PHE A 99 3.33 -7.13 -13.33
CA PHE A 99 4.40 -7.01 -14.32
C PHE A 99 5.57 -7.95 -14.04
N LEU A 100 5.91 -8.18 -12.77
CA LEU A 100 6.95 -9.11 -12.38
C LEU A 100 6.59 -10.55 -12.74
N TYR A 101 5.34 -10.95 -12.49
CA TYR A 101 4.81 -12.25 -12.91
C TYR A 101 4.92 -12.42 -14.43
N LEU A 102 4.53 -11.40 -15.21
CA LEU A 102 4.68 -11.42 -16.67
C LEU A 102 6.16 -11.53 -17.09
N ALA A 103 7.05 -10.77 -16.45
CA ALA A 103 8.48 -10.81 -16.72
C ALA A 103 9.06 -12.21 -16.50
N ASN A 104 8.67 -12.86 -15.40
CA ASN A 104 9.08 -14.22 -15.07
C ASN A 104 8.53 -15.24 -16.08
N LYS A 105 7.27 -15.10 -16.51
CA LYS A 105 6.68 -15.97 -17.55
C LYS A 105 7.35 -15.84 -18.91
N MET A 106 7.85 -14.65 -19.24
CA MET A 106 8.60 -14.40 -20.48
C MET A 106 10.09 -14.78 -20.37
N GLY A 107 10.56 -15.20 -19.18
CA GLY A 107 11.97 -15.52 -18.96
C GLY A 107 12.89 -14.29 -19.07
N MET A 108 12.40 -13.12 -18.65
CA MET A 108 13.15 -11.86 -18.74
C MET A 108 14.46 -11.96 -17.93
N PRO A 109 15.63 -11.77 -18.56
CA PRO A 109 16.90 -11.82 -17.84
C PRO A 109 17.00 -10.64 -16.86
N GLY A 110 17.75 -10.85 -15.78
CA GLY A 110 18.15 -9.74 -14.91
C GLY A 110 19.14 -8.80 -15.60
N PRO A 111 19.36 -7.60 -15.04
CA PRO A 111 20.32 -6.66 -15.60
C PRO A 111 21.75 -7.18 -15.49
N ASN A 112 22.61 -6.81 -16.44
CA ASN A 112 24.06 -6.89 -16.25
C ASN A 112 24.56 -5.72 -15.36
N GLN A 113 25.84 -5.70 -15.00
CA GLN A 113 26.39 -4.70 -14.07
C GLN A 113 26.22 -3.25 -14.56
N GLU A 114 26.41 -3.00 -15.86
CA GLU A 114 26.27 -1.66 -16.44
C GLU A 114 24.81 -1.22 -16.45
N GLN A 115 23.91 -2.10 -16.88
CA GLN A 115 22.46 -1.89 -16.90
C GLN A 115 21.90 -1.67 -15.48
N PHE A 116 22.40 -2.42 -14.50
CA PHE A 116 21.98 -2.27 -13.11
C PHE A 116 22.37 -0.88 -12.59
N LYS A 117 23.60 -0.44 -12.86
CA LYS A 117 24.07 0.90 -12.49
C LYS A 117 23.24 1.99 -13.16
N GLU A 118 23.02 1.89 -14.47
CA GLU A 118 22.21 2.84 -15.22
C GLU A 118 20.78 2.92 -14.69
N PHE A 119 20.16 1.77 -14.42
CA PHE A 119 18.83 1.68 -13.84
C PHE A 119 18.75 2.40 -12.50
N VAL A 120 19.68 2.09 -11.57
CA VAL A 120 19.71 2.73 -10.24
C VAL A 120 19.90 4.24 -10.36
N HIS A 121 20.77 4.71 -11.25
CA HIS A 121 21.00 6.13 -11.48
C HIS A 121 19.75 6.84 -12.09
N GLY A 122 18.88 6.09 -12.76
CA GLY A 122 17.62 6.58 -13.32
C GLY A 122 16.47 6.69 -12.32
N LEU A 123 16.62 6.19 -11.10
CA LEU A 123 15.55 6.19 -10.09
C LEU A 123 15.35 7.58 -9.49
N ALA A 124 14.09 8.02 -9.47
CA ALA A 124 13.75 9.38 -9.06
C ALA A 124 14.11 9.69 -7.59
N ALA A 125 14.12 8.70 -6.70
CA ALA A 125 14.53 8.92 -5.31
C ALA A 125 16.04 9.15 -5.13
N PHE A 126 16.84 8.86 -6.15
CA PHE A 126 18.30 9.03 -6.12
C PHE A 126 18.76 10.16 -7.05
N GLN A 127 17.84 10.97 -7.57
CA GLN A 127 18.15 12.11 -8.41
C GLN A 127 18.13 13.41 -7.61
N ASN A 128 19.04 14.30 -7.94
CA ASN A 128 18.99 15.67 -7.46
C ASN A 128 17.81 16.40 -8.12
N PHE A 129 17.00 17.09 -7.32
CA PHE A 129 15.82 17.78 -7.82
C PHE A 129 16.13 18.87 -8.86
N SER A 130 17.27 19.56 -8.71
CA SER A 130 17.63 20.68 -9.57
C SER A 130 18.37 20.26 -10.84
N THR A 131 19.29 19.29 -10.74
CA THR A 131 20.10 18.86 -11.90
C THR A 131 19.51 17.63 -12.60
N GLN A 132 18.59 16.91 -11.97
CA GLN A 132 18.08 15.60 -12.43
C GLN A 132 19.18 14.54 -12.61
N GLU A 133 20.38 14.81 -12.09
CA GLU A 133 21.50 13.88 -12.09
C GLU A 133 21.49 13.04 -10.81
N PHE A 134 22.14 11.88 -10.86
CA PHE A 134 22.29 11.01 -9.71
C PHE A 134 23.00 11.71 -8.55
N ASP A 135 22.41 11.60 -7.36
CA ASP A 135 22.89 12.18 -6.11
C ASP A 135 23.33 11.08 -5.15
N GLN A 136 24.64 10.91 -5.03
CA GLN A 136 25.25 9.92 -4.14
C GLN A 136 24.84 10.11 -2.67
N ASN A 137 24.59 11.35 -2.23
CA ASN A 137 24.20 11.59 -0.84
C ASN A 137 22.78 11.10 -0.57
N GLN A 138 21.85 11.27 -1.53
CA GLN A 138 20.51 10.72 -1.42
C GLN A 138 20.52 9.19 -1.41
N PHE A 139 21.32 8.58 -2.29
CA PHE A 139 21.51 7.12 -2.29
C PHE A 139 22.05 6.61 -0.95
N ASN A 140 23.14 7.20 -0.44
CA ASN A 140 23.73 6.79 0.84
C ASN A 140 22.76 6.99 2.01
N THR A 141 21.99 8.08 2.00
CA THR A 141 20.96 8.35 3.02
C THR A 141 19.87 7.28 2.97
N PHE A 142 19.46 6.88 1.78
CA PHE A 142 18.49 5.81 1.60
C PHE A 142 19.02 4.48 2.15
N VAL A 143 20.23 4.07 1.76
CA VAL A 143 20.86 2.83 2.24
C VAL A 143 20.99 2.81 3.76
N ASN A 144 21.49 3.90 4.36
CA ASN A 144 21.61 4.04 5.82
C ASN A 144 20.25 3.97 6.54
N SER A 145 19.16 4.26 5.85
CA SER A 145 17.80 4.23 6.40
C SER A 145 17.11 2.85 6.26
N LEU A 146 17.74 1.86 5.61
CA LEU A 146 17.18 0.52 5.45
C LEU A 146 17.11 -0.23 6.78
N GLU A 147 18.19 -0.22 7.55
CA GLU A 147 18.27 -0.93 8.83
C GLU A 147 17.21 -0.44 9.81
N ALA A 148 16.98 0.87 9.86
CA ALA A 148 15.94 1.48 10.69
C ALA A 148 14.52 1.02 10.34
N ARG A 149 14.30 0.53 9.10
CA ARG A 149 13.03 -0.04 8.62
C ARG A 149 12.99 -1.57 8.68
N GLY A 150 14.06 -2.22 9.12
CA GLY A 150 14.18 -3.68 9.14
C GLY A 150 14.42 -4.30 7.76
N TRP A 151 14.93 -3.54 6.79
CA TRP A 151 15.28 -4.03 5.46
C TRP A 151 16.80 -4.22 5.33
N SER A 152 17.20 -5.21 4.53
CA SER A 152 18.61 -5.48 4.22
C SER A 152 18.99 -4.90 2.86
N GLU A 153 20.28 -4.62 2.65
CA GLU A 153 20.81 -4.25 1.34
C GLU A 153 20.55 -5.35 0.29
N ALA A 154 20.68 -6.62 0.68
CA ALA A 154 20.38 -7.75 -0.20
C ALA A 154 18.91 -7.75 -0.67
N LEU A 155 17.97 -7.37 0.21
CA LEU A 155 16.58 -7.19 -0.17
C LEU A 155 16.43 -6.06 -1.18
N MET A 156 17.05 -4.90 -0.94
CA MET A 156 17.06 -3.78 -1.87
C MET A 156 17.62 -4.18 -3.25
N THR A 157 18.77 -4.85 -3.31
CA THR A 157 19.35 -5.34 -4.57
C THR A 157 18.38 -6.26 -5.30
N SER A 158 17.76 -7.22 -4.60
CA SER A 158 16.79 -8.12 -5.22
C SER A 158 15.56 -7.38 -5.77
N VAL A 159 15.07 -6.37 -5.06
CA VAL A 159 13.93 -5.55 -5.51
C VAL A 159 14.33 -4.72 -6.73
N LEU A 160 15.53 -4.15 -6.77
CA LEU A 160 16.04 -3.41 -7.93
C LEU A 160 16.18 -4.29 -9.18
N GLU A 161 16.66 -5.52 -9.05
CA GLU A 161 16.73 -6.47 -10.16
C GLU A 161 15.34 -6.86 -10.69
N GLU A 162 14.37 -7.00 -9.80
CA GLU A 162 12.97 -7.24 -10.18
C GLU A 162 12.34 -6.02 -10.85
N ASP A 163 12.60 -4.82 -10.33
CA ASP A 163 12.07 -3.58 -10.88
C ASP A 163 12.65 -3.30 -12.27
N TYR A 164 13.91 -3.66 -12.50
CA TYR A 164 14.49 -3.65 -13.84
C TYR A 164 13.68 -4.51 -14.81
N LYS A 165 13.36 -5.75 -14.42
CA LYS A 165 12.53 -6.65 -15.24
C LYS A 165 11.14 -6.09 -15.46
N VAL A 166 10.52 -5.53 -14.42
CA VAL A 166 9.21 -4.87 -14.50
C VAL A 166 9.24 -3.73 -15.51
N GLN A 167 10.24 -2.85 -15.44
CA GLN A 167 10.39 -1.74 -16.38
C GLN A 167 10.54 -2.25 -17.82
N ARG A 168 11.36 -3.29 -18.05
CA ARG A 168 11.52 -3.88 -19.38
C ARG A 168 10.22 -4.43 -19.94
N VAL A 169 9.42 -5.08 -19.12
CA VAL A 169 8.09 -5.56 -19.54
C VAL A 169 7.17 -4.39 -19.85
N GLN A 170 7.17 -3.34 -19.04
CA GLN A 170 6.38 -2.13 -19.29
C GLN A 170 6.79 -1.45 -20.60
N GLU A 171 8.09 -1.37 -20.90
CA GLU A 171 8.62 -0.84 -22.17
C GLU A 171 8.16 -1.69 -23.37
N LEU A 172 8.22 -3.01 -23.25
CA LEU A 172 7.78 -3.94 -24.30
C LEU A 172 6.27 -3.86 -24.57
N LEU A 173 5.46 -3.77 -23.51
CA LEU A 173 4.00 -3.69 -23.61
C LEU A 173 3.51 -2.30 -24.01
N GLY A 174 4.24 -1.24 -23.62
CA GLY A 174 3.89 0.15 -23.91
C GLY A 174 4.13 0.58 -25.36
N GLY A 175 4.94 -0.18 -26.12
CA GLY A 175 5.27 0.13 -27.51
C GLY A 175 6.06 1.46 -27.68
N PRO A 176 6.41 1.83 -28.93
CA PRO A 176 7.26 2.99 -29.23
C PRO A 176 6.66 4.38 -28.91
N SER A 177 5.48 4.45 -28.28
CA SER A 177 4.87 5.69 -27.79
C SER A 177 4.32 5.46 -26.39
N HIS A 178 5.18 5.74 -25.40
CA HIS A 178 4.96 5.58 -23.96
C HIS A 178 3.54 5.89 -23.47
N ILE A 179 2.84 4.91 -22.88
CA ILE A 179 2.00 5.12 -21.69
C ILE A 179 1.96 3.80 -20.91
N LEU A 180 2.63 3.76 -19.76
CA LEU A 180 2.22 3.06 -18.51
C LEU A 180 3.32 3.34 -17.46
N ARG A 181 3.52 4.62 -17.13
CA ARG A 181 4.14 4.99 -15.86
C ARG A 181 2.99 5.14 -14.87
N ILE A 182 2.81 4.12 -14.02
CA ILE A 182 1.93 4.17 -12.85
C ILE A 182 2.76 4.64 -11.66
#